data_AF-A0A9E5E1F7-F1
#
_entry.id   AF-A0A9E5E1F7-F1
#
_cell.length_a   1.000
_cell.length_b   1.000
_cell.length_c   1.000
_cell.angle_alpha   90.00
_cell.angle_beta   90.00
_cell.angle_gamma   90.00
#
_symmetry.space_group_name_H-M   'P 1'
#
loop_
_entity.id
_entity.type
_entity.pdbx_description
1 polymer ?
#
loop_
_entity_poly.entity_id
_entity_poly.type
_entity_poly.pdbx_seq_one_letter_code
_entity_poly.pdbx_strand_id
1 'polypeptide(L)'
;MHALLSRFLFLSTFLFISAFTLTAADNAHELLLRTRQQAKAEDGSFSSKEGMARWDARKTALVVCDMWDKHWCAGATRRGGEMAPRMNQVVNEARRRGVLIIHAPSDTMANYEATPQRKLAQAAPVAAAKVPLQPWCRIDLQREAALPIDDSDGGCDCEPRCKNYRAWNGQTKIIEIKEGDAVTDSAEAYNLMQQRGIENVIVLGVHVNMCVLGRPFSIRQMVYQGKNVVLMRDMTDAMYNPRARPFVDHCRGNEMVVEHIEKYWCPTVTSSDFIAGAPFAFKEDKRPHVVFVISEPEYKTEETLPAFARSELESRGLRCTFVYGRTGKPNEFPEIAAVKTADLLVLSVRRQIPSAEQLEFIRAYLKLGKPLVGIRTASHAFHAGKGDVKAGWPTFDVEILGGRYEGHYGKKANGPSAHVKMVADAAKHPVLAGVTAEEFAVTSHLYKNRDLAKTVTILLTGRVDNETEPAAWVNTGENRRVFYTSLGNPDDFALPAFRRLLLNAVFWSLGKPVTAREGERVAGK
;
A
#
# COMPACT_ATOMS: atom_id res chain seq x y z
N MET A 1 -76.89 -1.63 36.97
CA MET A 1 -75.47 -1.95 37.21
C MET A 1 -74.74 -1.97 35.87
N HIS A 2 -73.81 -1.03 35.69
CA HIS A 2 -72.56 -1.04 34.89
C HIS A 2 -72.40 -2.12 33.79
N ALA A 3 -71.87 -1.88 32.58
CA ALA A 3 -71.44 -0.69 31.84
C ALA A 3 -71.26 -1.11 30.36
N LEU A 4 -71.19 -0.11 29.50
CA LEU A 4 -71.13 -0.11 28.03
C LEU A 4 -70.12 -1.08 27.36
N LEU A 5 -70.57 -1.70 26.26
CA LEU A 5 -69.73 -2.31 25.22
C LEU A 5 -69.16 -1.22 24.29
N SER A 6 -67.83 -1.18 24.18
CA SER A 6 -67.09 -0.29 23.29
C SER A 6 -67.06 -0.80 21.84
N ARG A 7 -67.44 0.10 20.93
CA ARG A 7 -67.16 0.07 19.49
C ARG A 7 -65.66 0.31 19.25
N PHE A 8 -65.07 -0.35 18.25
CA PHE A 8 -63.86 0.16 17.59
C PHE A 8 -64.03 0.19 16.07
N LEU A 9 -63.80 1.39 15.54
CA LEU A 9 -63.81 1.81 14.15
C LEU A 9 -62.71 1.11 13.34
N PHE A 10 -63.06 0.72 12.10
CA PHE A 10 -62.12 0.58 11.01
C PHE A 10 -61.64 1.97 10.57
N LEU A 11 -60.33 2.23 10.66
CA LEU A 11 -59.69 3.40 10.04
C LEU A 11 -58.63 2.92 9.06
N SER A 12 -58.92 3.17 7.77
CA SER A 12 -58.03 3.09 6.62
C SER A 12 -56.76 3.90 6.84
N THR A 13 -55.59 3.25 6.72
CA THR A 13 -54.30 3.96 6.61
C THR A 13 -53.68 3.61 5.27
N PHE A 14 -53.71 4.59 4.35
CA PHE A 14 -52.93 4.59 3.11
C PHE A 14 -51.43 4.64 3.48
N LEU A 15 -50.68 3.60 3.11
CA LEU A 15 -49.23 3.60 3.23
C LEU A 15 -48.64 4.42 2.06
N PHE A 16 -48.10 5.59 2.35
CA PHE A 16 -47.24 6.34 1.44
C PHE A 16 -45.97 5.54 1.17
N ILE A 17 -45.85 4.92 -0.01
CA ILE A 17 -44.60 4.40 -0.54
C ILE A 17 -43.81 5.63 -1.04
N SER A 18 -43.02 6.25 -0.16
CA SER A 18 -42.03 7.25 -0.58
C SER A 18 -40.74 6.55 -0.98
N ALA A 19 -40.31 6.86 -2.20
CA ALA A 19 -39.14 6.36 -2.89
C ALA A 19 -37.85 6.44 -2.06
N PHE A 20 -37.26 5.29 -1.77
CA PHE A 20 -35.83 5.13 -1.48
C PHE A 20 -35.17 4.40 -2.65
N THR A 21 -35.14 5.05 -3.82
CA THR A 21 -34.37 4.60 -4.99
C THR A 21 -33.44 5.70 -5.47
N LEU A 22 -32.79 6.41 -4.55
CA LEU A 22 -31.68 7.33 -4.83
C LEU A 22 -30.53 7.01 -3.86
N THR A 23 -29.64 6.09 -4.25
CA THR A 23 -28.27 5.97 -3.70
C THR A 23 -27.37 5.05 -4.55
N ALA A 24 -27.92 4.18 -5.39
CA ALA A 24 -27.10 3.24 -6.17
C ALA A 24 -26.42 3.88 -7.41
N ALA A 25 -27.05 4.87 -8.04
CA ALA A 25 -26.55 5.47 -9.28
C ALA A 25 -25.39 6.47 -9.07
N ASP A 26 -25.40 7.24 -7.96
CA ASP A 26 -24.35 8.24 -7.69
C ASP A 26 -22.99 7.62 -7.33
N ASN A 27 -22.95 6.35 -6.88
CA ASN A 27 -21.70 5.66 -6.55
C ASN A 27 -20.93 5.12 -7.77
N ALA A 28 -21.53 5.10 -8.97
CA ALA A 28 -20.88 4.49 -10.15
C ALA A 28 -19.69 5.30 -10.69
N HIS A 29 -19.68 6.61 -10.40
CA HIS A 29 -18.65 7.56 -10.85
C HIS A 29 -17.71 7.99 -9.73
N GLU A 30 -17.81 7.41 -8.53
CA GLU A 30 -16.89 7.71 -7.45
C GLU A 30 -15.58 6.92 -7.60
N LEU A 31 -14.45 7.61 -7.44
CA LEU A 31 -13.12 7.02 -7.29
C LEU A 31 -12.72 7.12 -5.82
N LEU A 32 -12.66 5.97 -5.17
CA LEU A 32 -12.16 5.79 -3.81
C LEU A 32 -10.68 5.38 -3.89
N LEU A 33 -9.78 6.32 -3.60
CA LEU A 33 -8.35 6.16 -3.80
C LEU A 33 -7.60 6.15 -2.46
N ARG A 34 -6.85 5.08 -2.19
CA ARG A 34 -5.95 5.01 -1.03
C ARG A 34 -4.64 5.70 -1.37
N THR A 35 -4.46 6.90 -0.82
CA THR A 35 -3.31 7.74 -1.12
C THR A 35 -2.15 7.46 -0.17
N ARG A 36 -0.92 7.53 -0.69
CA ARG A 36 0.32 7.54 0.08
C ARG A 36 1.11 8.80 -0.24
N GLN A 37 1.55 9.53 0.77
CA GLN A 37 2.38 10.73 0.61
C GLN A 37 3.41 10.81 1.74
N GLN A 38 4.54 11.47 1.53
CA GLN A 38 5.46 11.79 2.63
C GLN A 38 5.06 13.13 3.25
N ALA A 39 4.94 13.16 4.57
CA ALA A 39 4.73 14.36 5.36
C ALA A 39 6.04 14.73 6.06
N LYS A 40 6.39 16.02 6.04
CA LYS A 40 7.49 16.54 6.83
C LYS A 40 7.02 16.69 8.28
N ALA A 41 7.69 16.01 9.20
CA ALA A 41 7.47 16.17 10.63
C ALA A 41 8.11 17.48 11.15
N GLU A 42 7.72 17.89 12.36
CA GLU A 42 8.23 19.12 13.00
C GLU A 42 9.76 19.08 13.19
N ASP A 43 10.33 17.90 13.41
CA ASP A 43 11.78 17.68 13.54
C ASP A 43 12.54 17.68 12.19
N GLY A 44 11.82 17.94 11.09
CA GLY A 44 12.36 17.95 9.74
C GLY A 44 12.53 16.59 9.08
N SER A 45 12.27 15.49 9.80
CA SER A 45 12.21 14.15 9.22
C SER A 45 10.98 14.01 8.32
N PHE A 46 11.00 13.01 7.44
CA PHE A 46 9.85 12.69 6.60
C PHE A 46 9.29 11.34 7.03
N SER A 47 7.98 11.28 7.19
CA SER A 47 7.25 10.06 7.48
C SER A 47 6.14 9.87 6.45
N SER A 48 5.92 8.63 6.05
CA SER A 48 4.91 8.33 5.07
C SER A 48 3.54 8.27 5.74
N LYS A 49 2.58 8.98 5.17
CA LYS A 49 1.20 9.09 5.62
C LYS A 49 0.27 8.47 4.59
N GLU A 50 -0.62 7.60 5.07
CA GLU A 50 -1.74 7.10 4.25
C GLU A 50 -2.97 8.00 4.40
N GLY A 51 -3.78 8.04 3.35
CA GLY A 51 -5.01 8.80 3.32
C GLY A 51 -6.03 8.19 2.38
N MET A 52 -7.20 8.82 2.33
CA MET A 52 -8.27 8.45 1.41
C MET A 52 -8.68 9.68 0.63
N ALA A 53 -8.67 9.59 -0.70
CA ALA A 53 -9.23 10.59 -1.59
C ALA A 53 -10.52 10.04 -2.22
N ARG A 54 -11.53 10.91 -2.34
CA ARG A 54 -12.79 10.64 -3.04
C ARG A 54 -12.92 11.60 -4.20
N TRP A 55 -12.83 11.11 -5.42
CA TRP A 55 -12.85 11.93 -6.63
C TRP A 55 -14.03 11.57 -7.53
N ASP A 56 -14.59 12.53 -8.26
CA ASP A 56 -15.52 12.27 -9.36
C ASP A 56 -14.72 11.81 -10.59
N ALA A 57 -14.98 10.60 -11.06
CA ALA A 57 -14.36 10.01 -12.23
C ALA A 57 -14.50 10.90 -13.48
N ARG A 58 -15.64 11.58 -13.65
CA ARG A 58 -15.92 12.44 -14.82
C ARG A 58 -15.12 13.73 -14.81
N LYS A 59 -14.61 14.13 -13.63
CA LYS A 59 -13.68 15.26 -13.46
C LYS A 59 -12.22 14.80 -13.32
N THR A 60 -11.94 13.55 -13.72
CA THR A 60 -10.62 12.95 -13.59
C THR A 60 -10.08 12.54 -14.96
N ALA A 61 -8.81 12.81 -15.22
CA ALA A 61 -8.08 12.27 -16.36
C ALA A 61 -7.05 11.24 -15.89
N LEU A 62 -6.86 10.17 -16.68
CA LEU A 62 -5.77 9.23 -16.54
C LEU A 62 -4.83 9.37 -17.73
N VAL A 63 -3.59 9.74 -17.45
CA VAL A 63 -2.55 9.97 -18.44
C VAL A 63 -1.66 8.74 -18.52
N VAL A 64 -1.63 8.10 -19.68
CA VAL A 64 -0.71 7.02 -20.05
C VAL A 64 0.53 7.63 -20.68
N CYS A 65 1.54 7.88 -19.84
CA CYS A 65 2.78 8.53 -20.24
C CYS A 65 3.73 7.53 -20.88
N ASP A 66 4.04 7.74 -22.16
CA ASP A 66 5.19 7.15 -22.82
C ASP A 66 5.24 5.60 -22.78
N MET A 67 4.09 4.93 -22.72
CA MET A 67 4.03 3.46 -22.81
C MET A 67 4.26 2.96 -24.24
N TRP A 68 5.50 3.09 -24.72
CA TRP A 68 5.85 2.76 -26.09
C TRP A 68 5.76 1.25 -26.41
N ASP A 69 5.66 0.94 -27.70
CA ASP A 69 5.69 -0.42 -28.25
C ASP A 69 7.05 -1.11 -28.10
N LYS A 70 8.13 -0.32 -28.03
CA LYS A 70 9.49 -0.81 -27.84
C LYS A 70 10.39 0.23 -27.18
N HIS A 71 11.41 -0.23 -26.48
CA HIS A 71 12.51 0.62 -26.01
C HIS A 71 13.85 0.08 -26.53
N TRP A 72 14.87 0.94 -26.65
CA TRP A 72 16.19 0.50 -27.12
C TRP A 72 16.88 -0.44 -26.11
N CYS A 73 16.57 -0.28 -24.82
CA CYS A 73 16.93 -1.22 -23.76
C CYS A 73 15.96 -2.41 -23.73
N ALA A 74 16.49 -3.62 -23.84
CA ALA A 74 15.70 -4.84 -23.81
C ALA A 74 15.03 -5.08 -22.43
N GLY A 75 15.68 -4.70 -21.33
CA GLY A 75 15.13 -4.77 -19.97
C GLY A 75 13.90 -3.90 -19.80
N ALA A 76 14.01 -2.62 -20.18
CA ALA A 76 12.88 -1.69 -20.19
C ALA A 76 11.73 -2.18 -21.09
N THR A 77 12.05 -2.75 -22.27
CA THR A 77 11.01 -3.36 -23.14
C THR A 77 10.30 -4.51 -22.46
N ARG A 78 11.02 -5.41 -21.77
CA ARG A 78 10.42 -6.53 -21.03
C ARG A 78 9.53 -6.03 -19.90
N ARG A 79 10.02 -5.10 -19.07
CA ARG A 79 9.23 -4.52 -17.96
C ARG A 79 7.99 -3.81 -18.45
N GLY A 80 8.10 -2.97 -19.48
CA GLY A 80 6.95 -2.31 -20.11
C GLY A 80 5.91 -3.32 -20.60
N GLY A 81 6.35 -4.40 -21.27
CA GLY A 81 5.48 -5.50 -21.71
C GLY A 81 4.85 -6.30 -20.59
N GLU A 82 5.52 -6.44 -19.45
CA GLU A 82 4.99 -7.13 -18.26
C GLU A 82 3.92 -6.30 -17.53
N MET A 83 4.12 -4.99 -17.46
CA MET A 83 3.21 -4.04 -16.80
C MET A 83 1.97 -3.72 -17.64
N ALA A 84 2.12 -3.67 -18.97
CA ALA A 84 1.06 -3.24 -19.89
C ALA A 84 -0.28 -3.99 -19.78
N PRO A 85 -0.34 -5.33 -19.59
CA PRO A 85 -1.62 -6.04 -19.43
C PRO A 85 -2.43 -5.59 -18.22
N ARG A 86 -1.77 -5.42 -17.06
CA ARG A 86 -2.41 -4.91 -15.83
C ARG A 86 -2.82 -3.45 -16.00
N MET A 87 -1.97 -2.65 -16.64
CA MET A 87 -2.28 -1.26 -16.97
C MET A 87 -3.51 -1.15 -17.89
N ASN A 88 -3.64 -2.03 -18.88
CA ASN A 88 -4.81 -2.07 -19.76
C ASN A 88 -6.11 -2.40 -18.98
N GLN A 89 -6.04 -3.25 -17.95
CA GLN A 89 -7.18 -3.49 -17.05
C GLN A 89 -7.57 -2.21 -16.29
N VAL A 90 -6.58 -1.46 -15.77
CA VAL A 90 -6.81 -0.18 -15.09
C VAL A 90 -7.46 0.82 -16.04
N VAL A 91 -6.89 0.98 -17.24
CA VAL A 91 -7.40 1.91 -18.27
C VAL A 91 -8.85 1.56 -18.65
N ASN A 92 -9.14 0.28 -18.85
CA ASN A 92 -10.50 -0.18 -19.16
C ASN A 92 -11.49 0.11 -18.02
N GLU A 93 -11.10 -0.12 -16.77
CA GLU A 93 -11.94 0.16 -15.61
C GLU A 93 -12.12 1.65 -15.35
N ALA A 94 -11.06 2.45 -15.50
CA ALA A 94 -11.11 3.90 -15.41
C ALA A 94 -12.08 4.47 -16.47
N ARG A 95 -11.97 4.01 -17.72
CA ARG A 95 -12.88 4.38 -18.81
C ARG A 95 -14.33 4.01 -18.49
N ARG A 96 -14.57 2.80 -17.96
CA ARG A 96 -15.91 2.34 -17.55
C ARG A 96 -16.55 3.26 -16.49
N ARG A 97 -15.75 3.84 -15.59
CA ARG A 97 -16.22 4.80 -14.56
C ARG A 97 -16.40 6.23 -15.09
N GLY A 98 -15.95 6.52 -16.30
CA GLY A 98 -16.08 7.84 -16.95
C GLY A 98 -14.83 8.72 -16.85
N VAL A 99 -13.67 8.16 -16.51
CA VAL A 99 -12.38 8.87 -16.53
C VAL A 99 -11.96 9.16 -17.97
N LEU A 100 -11.48 10.39 -18.22
CA LEU A 100 -10.88 10.75 -19.51
C LEU A 100 -9.52 10.06 -19.66
N ILE A 101 -9.36 9.21 -20.67
CA ILE A 101 -8.08 8.55 -20.94
C ILE A 101 -7.28 9.38 -21.96
N ILE A 102 -6.05 9.73 -21.62
CA ILE A 102 -5.11 10.44 -22.50
C ILE A 102 -3.88 9.58 -22.69
N HIS A 103 -3.67 9.11 -23.92
CA HIS A 103 -2.50 8.38 -24.35
C HIS A 103 -1.45 9.36 -24.86
N ALA A 104 -0.27 9.33 -24.25
CA ALA A 104 0.82 10.24 -24.59
C ALA A 104 2.10 9.49 -24.97
N PRO A 105 2.12 8.75 -26.10
CA PRO A 105 3.33 8.13 -26.62
C PRO A 105 4.18 9.18 -27.33
N SER A 106 5.07 9.85 -26.59
CA SER A 106 5.83 10.98 -27.12
C SER A 106 6.71 10.60 -28.30
N ASP A 107 6.92 11.57 -29.19
CA ASP A 107 7.77 11.47 -30.38
C ASP A 107 7.21 10.51 -31.46
N THR A 108 5.90 10.24 -31.43
CA THR A 108 5.20 9.33 -32.36
C THR A 108 3.95 9.91 -33.00
N MET A 109 3.63 11.20 -32.79
CA MET A 109 2.35 11.80 -33.21
C MET A 109 2.04 11.67 -34.70
N ALA A 110 3.04 11.62 -35.57
CA ALA A 110 2.88 11.41 -37.01
C ALA A 110 2.06 10.14 -37.34
N ASN A 111 2.18 9.10 -36.51
CA ASN A 111 1.46 7.84 -36.69
C ASN A 111 -0.02 7.91 -36.27
N TYR A 112 -0.43 9.01 -35.65
CA TYR A 112 -1.78 9.21 -35.12
C TYR A 112 -2.55 10.33 -35.81
N GLU A 113 -1.96 11.09 -36.75
CA GLU A 113 -2.54 12.30 -37.34
C GLU A 113 -3.97 12.12 -37.86
N ALA A 114 -4.25 11.00 -38.54
CA ALA A 114 -5.56 10.72 -39.11
C ALA A 114 -6.59 10.19 -38.10
N THR A 115 -6.15 9.80 -36.90
CA THR A 115 -7.00 9.10 -35.92
C THR A 115 -8.01 10.05 -35.26
N PRO A 116 -9.23 9.57 -34.93
CA PRO A 116 -10.19 10.39 -34.20
C PRO A 116 -9.68 10.81 -32.82
N GLN A 117 -8.82 10.02 -32.18
CA GLN A 117 -8.26 10.32 -30.86
C GLN A 117 -7.24 11.48 -30.90
N ARG A 118 -6.44 11.57 -31.96
CA ARG A 118 -5.56 12.73 -32.19
C ARG A 118 -6.38 13.98 -32.48
N LYS A 119 -7.38 13.86 -33.36
CA LYS A 119 -8.30 14.96 -33.71
C LYS A 119 -9.06 15.48 -32.49
N LEU A 120 -9.45 14.59 -31.57
CA LEU A 120 -10.10 14.97 -30.31
C LEU A 120 -9.22 15.90 -29.48
N ALA A 121 -7.92 15.59 -29.35
CA ALA A 121 -6.98 16.44 -28.61
C ALA A 121 -6.75 17.79 -29.32
N GLN A 122 -6.62 17.79 -30.65
CA GLN A 122 -6.40 19.01 -31.44
C GLN A 122 -7.62 19.94 -31.47
N ALA A 123 -8.82 19.38 -31.39
CA ALA A 123 -10.06 20.16 -31.38
C ALA A 123 -10.28 20.92 -30.05
N ALA A 124 -9.52 20.62 -29.00
CA ALA A 124 -9.62 21.32 -27.74
C ALA A 124 -9.10 22.77 -27.89
N PRO A 125 -9.92 23.80 -27.55
CA PRO A 125 -9.49 25.18 -27.66
C PRO A 125 -8.33 25.46 -26.71
N VAL A 126 -7.42 26.34 -27.12
CA VAL A 126 -6.31 26.79 -26.26
C VAL A 126 -6.88 27.39 -24.98
N ALA A 127 -6.50 26.81 -23.85
CA ALA A 127 -6.99 27.21 -22.54
C ALA A 127 -5.99 28.11 -21.82
N ALA A 128 -6.50 29.06 -21.04
CA ALA A 128 -5.65 29.85 -20.16
C ALA A 128 -4.94 28.95 -19.13
N ALA A 129 -3.63 29.17 -18.99
CA ALA A 129 -2.75 28.44 -18.10
C ALA A 129 -2.38 29.32 -16.90
N LYS A 130 -2.34 28.76 -15.69
CA LYS A 130 -1.94 29.52 -14.48
C LYS A 130 -0.44 29.85 -14.50
N VAL A 131 0.35 28.90 -15.00
CA VAL A 131 1.76 29.10 -15.33
C VAL A 131 1.99 28.74 -16.80
N PRO A 132 3.05 29.25 -17.45
CA PRO A 132 3.37 28.86 -18.82
C PRO A 132 3.48 27.33 -18.98
N LEU A 133 2.89 26.79 -20.04
CA LEU A 133 3.01 25.38 -20.40
C LEU A 133 4.40 25.15 -21.02
N GLN A 134 5.29 24.51 -20.26
CA GLN A 134 6.65 24.25 -20.68
C GLN A 134 6.68 23.00 -21.57
N PRO A 135 7.48 22.98 -22.66
CA PRO A 135 7.68 21.75 -23.43
C PRO A 135 8.40 20.67 -22.61
N TRP A 136 9.10 21.07 -21.54
CA TRP A 136 9.75 20.18 -20.58
C TRP A 136 9.91 20.85 -19.21
N CYS A 137 9.37 20.27 -18.15
CA CYS A 137 9.57 20.67 -16.76
C CYS A 137 10.81 19.99 -16.17
N ARG A 138 11.93 20.74 -16.10
CA ARG A 138 13.17 20.29 -15.47
C ARG A 138 13.04 20.18 -13.94
N ILE A 139 14.05 19.57 -13.32
CA ILE A 139 14.17 19.49 -11.86
C ILE A 139 14.14 20.90 -11.27
N ASP A 140 13.28 21.10 -10.26
CA ASP A 140 13.15 22.36 -9.53
C ASP A 140 13.85 22.26 -8.17
N LEU A 141 15.14 22.60 -8.12
CA LEU A 141 15.96 22.48 -6.90
C LEU A 141 15.49 23.40 -5.75
N GLN A 142 14.56 24.33 -5.99
CA GLN A 142 13.94 25.11 -4.92
C GLN A 142 12.82 24.32 -4.22
N ARG A 143 12.26 23.31 -4.89
CA ARG A 143 11.13 22.49 -4.41
C ARG A 143 11.50 21.05 -4.11
N GLU A 144 12.38 20.44 -4.90
CA GLU A 144 12.78 19.04 -4.79
C GLU A 144 14.30 18.87 -4.66
N ALA A 145 14.73 17.74 -4.11
CA ALA A 145 16.15 17.38 -4.11
C ALA A 145 16.60 16.86 -5.49
N ALA A 146 17.90 16.58 -5.65
CA ALA A 146 18.38 15.78 -6.76
C ALA A 146 17.72 14.39 -6.76
N LEU A 147 17.63 13.77 -7.95
CA LEU A 147 17.02 12.45 -8.08
C LEU A 147 17.77 11.40 -7.23
N PRO A 148 17.02 10.46 -6.60
CA PRO A 148 17.62 9.48 -5.70
C PRO A 148 18.46 8.42 -6.44
N ILE A 149 18.29 8.32 -7.76
CA ILE A 149 19.03 7.44 -8.67
C ILE A 149 19.92 8.24 -9.63
N ASP A 150 20.95 7.58 -10.16
CA ASP A 150 21.72 8.04 -11.30
C ASP A 150 21.13 7.46 -12.59
N ASP A 151 20.62 8.36 -13.44
CA ASP A 151 20.02 8.06 -14.74
C ASP A 151 20.85 8.60 -15.92
N SER A 152 22.09 9.06 -15.66
CA SER A 152 22.96 9.70 -16.65
C SER A 152 23.37 8.79 -17.81
N ASP A 153 23.28 7.47 -17.63
CA ASP A 153 23.57 6.46 -18.65
C ASP A 153 22.33 6.00 -19.43
N GLY A 154 21.16 6.57 -19.17
CA GLY A 154 19.91 6.15 -19.80
C GLY A 154 19.35 4.82 -19.26
N GLY A 155 19.84 4.34 -18.12
CA GLY A 155 19.22 3.29 -17.31
C GLY A 155 19.21 1.89 -17.91
N CYS A 156 20.16 1.55 -18.79
CA CYS A 156 20.23 0.20 -19.35
C CYS A 156 20.82 -0.79 -18.36
N ASP A 157 20.01 -1.72 -17.91
CA ASP A 157 20.34 -2.79 -16.96
C ASP A 157 20.83 -4.09 -17.63
N CYS A 158 20.75 -4.21 -18.96
CA CYS A 158 21.12 -5.41 -19.70
C CYS A 158 22.64 -5.66 -19.72
N GLU A 159 23.02 -6.94 -19.81
CA GLU A 159 24.40 -7.40 -19.99
C GLU A 159 24.51 -8.35 -21.20
N PRO A 160 25.34 -8.03 -22.21
CA PRO A 160 26.02 -6.75 -22.40
C PRO A 160 25.03 -5.58 -22.59
N ARG A 161 25.48 -4.35 -22.33
CA ARG A 161 24.65 -3.14 -22.46
C ARG A 161 24.13 -2.98 -23.88
N CYS A 162 22.84 -2.69 -24.02
CA CYS A 162 22.21 -2.45 -25.33
C CYS A 162 22.76 -1.17 -25.97
N LYS A 163 22.94 -1.19 -27.30
CA LYS A 163 23.23 0.02 -28.08
C LYS A 163 21.97 0.90 -28.17
N ASN A 164 22.11 2.21 -27.96
CA ASN A 164 21.01 3.15 -28.07
C ASN A 164 20.66 3.45 -29.55
N TYR A 165 19.37 3.54 -29.87
CA TYR A 165 18.80 3.88 -31.17
C TYR A 165 17.34 4.33 -31.00
N ARG A 166 16.74 4.95 -32.04
CA ARG A 166 15.30 5.25 -32.05
C ARG A 166 14.52 3.94 -32.22
N ALA A 167 13.89 3.47 -31.15
CA ALA A 167 13.30 2.12 -31.11
C ALA A 167 11.77 2.09 -31.26
N TRP A 168 11.08 3.09 -30.72
CA TRP A 168 9.61 3.13 -30.66
C TRP A 168 8.99 3.72 -31.92
N ASN A 169 7.79 3.26 -32.24
CA ASN A 169 6.94 3.78 -33.31
C ASN A 169 5.53 4.14 -32.84
N GLY A 170 5.18 3.91 -31.58
CA GLY A 170 3.87 4.30 -31.04
C GLY A 170 3.68 3.78 -29.63
N GLN A 171 2.46 3.90 -29.12
CA GLN A 171 2.05 3.19 -27.90
C GLN A 171 2.04 1.67 -28.13
N THR A 172 2.36 0.91 -27.09
CA THR A 172 2.17 -0.54 -27.09
C THR A 172 0.72 -0.92 -27.42
N LYS A 173 0.54 -1.90 -28.32
CA LYS A 173 -0.78 -2.42 -28.70
C LYS A 173 -1.49 -3.18 -27.59
N ILE A 174 -0.78 -3.51 -26.50
CA ILE A 174 -1.34 -4.19 -25.33
C ILE A 174 -2.34 -3.26 -24.60
N ILE A 175 -2.09 -1.96 -24.62
CA ILE A 175 -2.98 -0.95 -24.03
C ILE A 175 -3.88 -0.42 -25.14
N GLU A 176 -5.16 -0.76 -25.03
CA GLU A 176 -6.15 -0.45 -26.06
C GLU A 176 -6.49 1.05 -26.05
N ILE A 177 -6.35 1.68 -27.22
CA ILE A 177 -6.87 3.02 -27.50
C ILE A 177 -8.26 2.85 -28.11
N LYS A 178 -9.29 3.39 -27.44
CA LYS A 178 -10.70 3.25 -27.84
C LYS A 178 -11.30 4.58 -28.27
N GLU A 179 -12.53 4.53 -28.76
CA GLU A 179 -13.32 5.73 -29.00
C GLU A 179 -13.52 6.52 -27.70
N GLY A 180 -13.43 7.84 -27.78
CA GLY A 180 -13.51 8.73 -26.62
C GLY A 180 -12.19 8.99 -25.90
N ASP A 181 -11.15 8.19 -26.15
CA ASP A 181 -9.80 8.46 -25.67
C ASP A 181 -9.13 9.58 -26.50
N ALA A 182 -8.11 10.22 -25.94
CA ALA A 182 -7.28 11.19 -26.64
C ALA A 182 -5.87 10.67 -26.87
N VAL A 183 -5.23 11.10 -27.97
CA VAL A 183 -3.80 10.88 -28.23
C VAL A 183 -3.11 12.21 -28.43
N THR A 184 -2.14 12.54 -27.57
CA THR A 184 -1.30 13.74 -27.67
C THR A 184 -0.10 13.64 -26.73
N ASP A 185 1.03 14.22 -27.12
CA ASP A 185 2.24 14.35 -26.29
C ASP A 185 2.59 15.82 -25.97
N SER A 186 1.62 16.72 -26.11
CA SER A 186 1.85 18.17 -26.02
C SER A 186 0.92 18.87 -25.02
N ALA A 187 1.00 20.21 -25.00
CA ALA A 187 0.12 21.09 -24.24
C ALA A 187 -1.38 20.91 -24.55
N GLU A 188 -1.73 20.30 -25.69
CA GLU A 188 -3.12 19.97 -26.04
C GLU A 188 -3.80 19.09 -24.99
N ALA A 189 -3.04 18.24 -24.28
CA ALA A 189 -3.58 17.46 -23.17
C ALA A 189 -4.21 18.37 -22.10
N TYR A 190 -3.52 19.45 -21.73
CA TYR A 190 -4.02 20.43 -20.78
C TYR A 190 -5.24 21.17 -21.31
N ASN A 191 -5.23 21.57 -22.59
CA ASN A 191 -6.38 22.22 -23.23
C ASN A 191 -7.63 21.33 -23.17
N LEU A 192 -7.48 20.04 -23.51
CA LEU A 192 -8.56 19.07 -23.45
C LEU A 192 -9.05 18.86 -22.01
N MET A 193 -8.13 18.75 -21.03
CA MET A 193 -8.48 18.68 -19.62
C MET A 193 -9.30 19.90 -19.18
N GLN A 194 -8.93 21.10 -19.61
CA GLN A 194 -9.67 22.34 -19.29
C GLN A 194 -11.05 22.36 -19.94
N GLN A 195 -11.15 22.00 -21.23
CA GLN A 195 -12.41 21.89 -21.95
C GLN A 195 -13.38 20.90 -21.26
N ARG A 196 -12.85 19.81 -20.70
CA ARG A 196 -13.63 18.76 -20.04
C ARG A 196 -13.87 19.01 -18.55
N GLY A 197 -13.42 20.14 -18.00
CA GLY A 197 -13.58 20.45 -16.58
C GLY A 197 -12.84 19.48 -15.64
N ILE A 198 -11.72 18.92 -16.10
CA ILE A 198 -10.91 17.99 -15.32
C ILE A 198 -10.24 18.74 -14.16
N GLU A 199 -10.43 18.24 -12.95
CA GLU A 199 -9.82 18.77 -11.72
C GLU A 199 -8.68 17.86 -11.24
N ASN A 200 -8.81 16.55 -11.49
CA ASN A 200 -7.91 15.53 -10.98
C ASN A 200 -7.15 14.82 -12.11
N VAL A 201 -5.87 14.52 -11.89
CA VAL A 201 -5.00 13.86 -12.86
C VAL A 201 -4.30 12.67 -12.22
N ILE A 202 -4.52 11.50 -12.78
CA ILE A 202 -3.79 10.27 -12.43
C ILE A 202 -2.74 10.05 -13.51
N VAL A 203 -1.47 9.96 -13.12
CA VAL A 203 -0.37 9.69 -14.05
C VAL A 203 0.15 8.27 -13.83
N LEU A 204 0.36 7.53 -14.91
CA LEU A 204 1.04 6.25 -14.95
C LEU A 204 1.85 6.13 -16.24
N GLY A 205 2.81 5.20 -16.30
CA GLY A 205 3.70 5.06 -17.45
C GLY A 205 5.17 4.89 -17.08
N VAL A 206 6.05 4.96 -18.07
CA VAL A 206 7.49 4.65 -17.89
C VAL A 206 8.37 5.88 -17.83
N HIS A 207 9.61 5.65 -17.42
CA HIS A 207 10.61 6.68 -17.13
C HIS A 207 10.11 7.63 -16.03
N VAL A 208 9.76 7.05 -14.87
CA VAL A 208 9.17 7.78 -13.73
C VAL A 208 10.01 8.97 -13.26
N ASN A 209 11.34 8.83 -13.35
CA ASN A 209 12.34 9.85 -13.02
C ASN A 209 12.48 10.96 -14.07
N MET A 210 11.91 10.78 -15.27
CA MET A 210 12.12 11.67 -16.41
C MET A 210 10.79 12.08 -17.05
N CYS A 211 10.18 11.24 -17.89
CA CYS A 211 8.99 11.60 -18.66
C CYS A 211 7.76 11.87 -17.78
N VAL A 212 7.48 10.97 -16.83
CA VAL A 212 6.35 11.09 -15.90
C VAL A 212 6.49 12.32 -15.00
N LEU A 213 7.70 12.76 -14.68
CA LEU A 213 7.92 14.00 -13.96
C LEU A 213 7.86 15.23 -14.89
N GLY A 214 8.52 15.17 -16.05
CA GLY A 214 8.92 16.34 -16.83
C GLY A 214 8.09 16.65 -18.06
N ARG A 215 7.26 15.74 -18.59
CA ARG A 215 6.45 16.02 -19.79
C ARG A 215 5.39 17.10 -19.52
N PRO A 216 4.98 17.88 -20.54
CA PRO A 216 4.03 19.01 -20.41
C PRO A 216 2.65 18.60 -19.87
N PHE A 217 2.29 17.34 -20.02
CA PHE A 217 1.00 16.79 -19.62
C PHE A 217 1.06 16.04 -18.28
N SER A 218 2.20 16.10 -17.57
CA SER A 218 2.53 15.19 -16.48
C SER A 218 2.78 15.91 -15.15
N ILE A 219 3.35 15.21 -14.15
CA ILE A 219 3.31 15.56 -12.73
C ILE A 219 3.71 17.02 -12.45
N ARG A 220 4.94 17.44 -12.81
CA ARG A 220 5.41 18.79 -12.46
C ARG A 220 4.51 19.87 -13.04
N GLN A 221 4.23 19.81 -14.35
CA GLN A 221 3.37 20.79 -15.01
C GLN A 221 1.96 20.81 -14.40
N MET A 222 1.32 19.65 -14.21
CA MET A 222 -0.05 19.58 -13.69
C MET A 222 -0.16 20.07 -12.25
N VAL A 223 0.86 19.80 -11.42
CA VAL A 223 0.96 20.35 -10.07
C VAL A 223 1.10 21.88 -10.12
N TYR A 224 1.94 22.44 -10.99
CA TYR A 224 2.05 23.89 -11.12
C TYR A 224 0.79 24.55 -11.67
N GLN A 225 0.00 23.86 -12.49
CA GLN A 225 -1.33 24.34 -12.89
C GLN A 225 -2.38 24.23 -11.77
N GLY A 226 -2.02 23.64 -10.63
CA GLY A 226 -2.91 23.48 -9.47
C GLY A 226 -4.00 22.43 -9.69
N LYS A 227 -3.70 21.37 -10.43
CA LYS A 227 -4.54 20.17 -10.49
C LYS A 227 -4.30 19.29 -9.26
N ASN A 228 -5.28 18.46 -8.91
CA ASN A 228 -5.07 17.40 -7.93
C ASN A 228 -4.37 16.23 -8.64
N VAL A 229 -3.08 16.04 -8.40
CA VAL A 229 -2.30 15.01 -9.11
C VAL A 229 -2.06 13.82 -8.20
N VAL A 230 -2.12 12.61 -8.74
CA VAL A 230 -1.55 11.41 -8.12
C VAL A 230 -0.76 10.59 -9.14
N LEU A 231 0.29 9.92 -8.69
CA LEU A 231 0.99 8.88 -9.45
C LEU A 231 0.45 7.50 -9.09
N MET A 232 0.16 6.64 -10.08
CA MET A 232 -0.12 5.23 -9.81
C MET A 232 1.19 4.46 -9.67
N ARG A 233 1.67 4.30 -8.44
CA ARG A 233 3.06 3.89 -8.13
C ARG A 233 3.43 2.47 -8.56
N ASP A 234 2.47 1.57 -8.67
CA ASP A 234 2.71 0.19 -9.13
C ASP A 234 2.58 0.06 -10.66
N MET A 235 2.15 1.11 -11.36
CA MET A 235 2.05 1.18 -12.82
C MET A 235 3.11 2.13 -13.40
N THR A 236 4.32 2.04 -12.86
CA THR A 236 5.44 2.87 -13.33
C THR A 236 6.80 2.15 -13.29
N ASP A 237 7.71 2.60 -14.15
CA ASP A 237 9.07 2.06 -14.29
C ASP A 237 10.10 3.19 -14.39
N ALA A 238 11.27 3.02 -13.79
CA ALA A 238 12.34 4.02 -13.81
C ALA A 238 13.36 3.71 -14.90
N MET A 239 13.98 4.76 -15.44
CA MET A 239 15.19 4.63 -16.23
C MET A 239 16.38 4.48 -15.28
N TYR A 240 16.60 3.27 -14.76
CA TYR A 240 17.62 3.00 -13.76
C TYR A 240 18.43 1.73 -14.06
N ASN A 241 19.75 1.85 -13.96
CA ASN A 241 20.70 0.74 -14.04
C ASN A 241 21.23 0.43 -12.62
N PRO A 242 21.02 -0.80 -12.09
CA PRO A 242 21.52 -1.20 -10.76
C PRO A 242 23.03 -1.07 -10.54
N ARG A 243 23.82 -0.98 -11.61
CA ARG A 243 25.27 -0.76 -11.55
C ARG A 243 25.65 0.71 -11.34
N ALA A 244 24.69 1.62 -11.36
CA ALA A 244 24.86 3.03 -11.04
C ALA A 244 24.31 3.35 -9.64
N ARG A 245 24.74 4.47 -9.06
CA ARG A 245 24.28 4.93 -7.73
C ARG A 245 22.74 4.94 -7.70
N PRO A 246 22.10 4.39 -6.65
CA PRO A 246 22.65 4.03 -5.34
C PRO A 246 23.05 2.56 -5.16
N PHE A 247 23.27 1.82 -6.25
CA PHE A 247 23.69 0.40 -6.23
C PHE A 247 22.69 -0.53 -5.54
N VAL A 248 21.40 -0.29 -5.81
CA VAL A 248 20.29 -1.13 -5.38
C VAL A 248 19.71 -1.87 -6.59
N ASP A 249 18.90 -2.91 -6.36
CA ASP A 249 18.21 -3.56 -7.45
C ASP A 249 17.24 -2.60 -8.18
N HIS A 250 16.86 -2.96 -9.40
CA HIS A 250 16.06 -2.08 -10.26
C HIS A 250 14.73 -1.69 -9.61
N CYS A 251 14.04 -2.65 -8.98
CA CYS A 251 12.74 -2.43 -8.36
C CYS A 251 12.85 -1.46 -7.19
N ARG A 252 13.90 -1.56 -6.36
CA ARG A 252 14.16 -0.59 -5.30
C ARG A 252 14.48 0.79 -5.86
N GLY A 253 15.29 0.89 -6.92
CA GLY A 253 15.57 2.18 -7.56
C GLY A 253 14.29 2.86 -8.09
N ASN A 254 13.37 2.09 -8.65
CA ASN A 254 12.04 2.57 -9.05
C ASN A 254 11.24 3.11 -7.85
N GLU A 255 11.18 2.37 -6.75
CA GLU A 255 10.50 2.81 -5.52
C GLU A 255 11.10 4.08 -4.92
N MET A 256 12.42 4.24 -4.95
CA MET A 256 13.07 5.46 -4.46
C MET A 256 12.60 6.69 -5.25
N VAL A 257 12.38 6.57 -6.56
CA VAL A 257 11.82 7.67 -7.37
C VAL A 257 10.36 7.93 -7.00
N VAL A 258 9.58 6.88 -6.73
CA VAL A 258 8.22 7.03 -6.21
C VAL A 258 8.22 7.77 -4.86
N GLU A 259 9.11 7.41 -3.94
CA GLU A 259 9.27 8.08 -2.63
C GLU A 259 9.66 9.55 -2.79
N HIS A 260 10.52 9.87 -3.75
CA HIS A 260 10.86 11.24 -4.12
C HIS A 260 9.63 12.03 -4.60
N ILE A 261 8.79 11.42 -5.44
CA ILE A 261 7.53 12.03 -5.90
C ILE A 261 6.57 12.27 -4.73
N GLU A 262 6.42 11.29 -3.85
CA GLU A 262 5.59 11.39 -2.64
C GLU A 262 6.05 12.49 -1.69
N LYS A 263 7.35 12.79 -1.71
CA LYS A 263 7.98 13.81 -0.87
C LYS A 263 7.81 15.23 -1.39
N TYR A 264 7.91 15.43 -2.70
CA TYR A 264 8.04 16.79 -3.25
C TYR A 264 6.88 17.22 -4.15
N TRP A 265 6.14 16.27 -4.71
CA TRP A 265 5.23 16.55 -5.83
C TRP A 265 3.78 16.22 -5.52
N CYS A 266 3.46 14.96 -5.27
CA CYS A 266 2.07 14.53 -5.13
C CYS A 266 1.94 13.20 -4.40
N PRO A 267 0.74 12.90 -3.85
CA PRO A 267 0.44 11.56 -3.34
C PRO A 267 0.47 10.49 -4.45
N THR A 268 0.53 9.22 -4.06
CA THR A 268 0.44 8.08 -4.97
C THR A 268 -0.74 7.17 -4.63
N VAL A 269 -1.19 6.41 -5.62
CA VAL A 269 -2.28 5.41 -5.53
C VAL A 269 -1.81 4.11 -6.18
N THR A 270 -2.61 3.03 -6.14
CA THR A 270 -2.24 1.76 -6.81
C THR A 270 -3.31 1.29 -7.79
N SER A 271 -2.94 0.35 -8.66
CA SER A 271 -3.90 -0.34 -9.54
C SER A 271 -5.02 -1.03 -8.74
N SER A 272 -4.77 -1.43 -7.49
CA SER A 272 -5.76 -2.05 -6.60
C SER A 272 -6.92 -1.13 -6.20
N ASP A 273 -6.79 0.19 -6.37
CA ASP A 273 -7.90 1.13 -6.15
C ASP A 273 -8.91 1.11 -7.32
N PHE A 274 -8.50 0.58 -8.47
CA PHE A 274 -9.35 0.42 -9.65
C PHE A 274 -9.83 -1.02 -9.82
N ILE A 275 -8.92 -1.99 -9.71
CA ILE A 275 -9.16 -3.38 -10.11
C ILE A 275 -8.75 -4.35 -9.01
N ALA A 276 -9.47 -5.46 -8.88
CA ALA A 276 -9.21 -6.44 -7.84
C ALA A 276 -7.79 -7.04 -7.89
N GLY A 277 -7.31 -7.51 -6.74
CA GLY A 277 -5.99 -8.12 -6.56
C GLY A 277 -4.97 -7.18 -5.93
N ALA A 278 -3.78 -7.73 -5.67
CA ALA A 278 -2.66 -6.98 -5.11
C ALA A 278 -2.11 -5.94 -6.10
N PRO A 279 -1.39 -4.91 -5.62
CA PRO A 279 -0.61 -4.04 -6.49
C PRO A 279 0.35 -4.84 -7.36
N PHE A 280 0.60 -4.35 -8.57
CA PHE A 280 1.53 -4.98 -9.49
C PHE A 280 2.95 -5.00 -8.92
N ALA A 281 3.66 -6.09 -9.21
CA ALA A 281 5.08 -6.22 -8.93
C ALA A 281 5.74 -6.98 -10.07
N PHE A 282 6.92 -6.52 -10.47
CA PHE A 282 7.68 -7.17 -11.53
C PHE A 282 8.12 -8.58 -11.10
N LYS A 283 8.15 -9.52 -12.05
CA LYS A 283 8.65 -10.89 -11.84
C LYS A 283 10.12 -10.92 -11.44
N GLU A 284 10.89 -9.91 -11.82
CA GLU A 284 12.29 -9.76 -11.44
C GLU A 284 12.48 -9.27 -10.00
N ASP A 285 11.42 -8.79 -9.34
CA ASP A 285 11.49 -8.43 -7.93
C ASP A 285 11.61 -9.71 -7.07
N LYS A 286 12.82 -9.94 -6.57
CA LYS A 286 13.16 -11.09 -5.71
C LYS A 286 13.25 -10.72 -4.23
N ARG A 287 12.87 -9.50 -3.86
CA ARG A 287 12.90 -9.05 -2.47
C ARG A 287 11.89 -9.87 -1.67
N PRO A 288 12.22 -10.27 -0.43
CA PRO A 288 11.28 -11.00 0.43
C PRO A 288 9.99 -10.21 0.59
N HIS A 289 8.86 -10.86 0.32
CA HIS A 289 7.55 -10.24 0.31
C HIS A 289 6.85 -10.38 1.65
N VAL A 290 6.68 -9.26 2.36
CA VAL A 290 5.92 -9.19 3.61
C VAL A 290 4.53 -8.66 3.32
N VAL A 291 3.51 -9.45 3.64
CA VAL A 291 2.11 -9.04 3.53
C VAL A 291 1.58 -8.71 4.91
N PHE A 292 1.14 -7.48 5.10
CA PHE A 292 0.46 -7.01 6.29
C PHE A 292 -1.05 -7.12 6.08
N VAL A 293 -1.74 -7.87 6.94
CA VAL A 293 -3.21 -7.91 6.97
C VAL A 293 -3.67 -7.14 8.19
N ILE A 294 -4.32 -5.99 7.96
CA ILE A 294 -4.64 -5.00 8.98
C ILE A 294 -6.15 -4.74 8.97
N SER A 295 -6.80 -5.04 10.09
CA SER A 295 -8.21 -4.67 10.33
C SER A 295 -8.48 -4.72 11.83
N GLU A 296 -7.98 -3.70 12.52
CA GLU A 296 -8.23 -3.49 13.93
C GLU A 296 -8.42 -1.98 14.18
N PRO A 297 -9.52 -1.55 14.82
CA PRO A 297 -9.82 -0.12 14.98
C PRO A 297 -9.33 0.46 16.31
N GLU A 298 -8.58 -0.29 17.13
CA GLU A 298 -8.33 0.05 18.53
C GLU A 298 -6.94 0.67 18.74
N TYR A 299 -5.95 0.23 17.96
CA TYR A 299 -4.52 0.54 18.15
C TYR A 299 -3.91 1.27 16.95
N LYS A 300 -4.72 1.70 15.98
CA LYS A 300 -4.29 2.48 14.81
C LYS A 300 -3.13 1.83 14.05
N THR A 301 -3.11 0.50 13.97
CA THR A 301 -2.03 -0.22 13.28
C THR A 301 -2.04 0.00 11.78
N GLU A 302 -3.14 0.49 11.21
CA GLU A 302 -3.23 1.04 9.86
C GLU A 302 -2.36 2.29 9.63
N GLU A 303 -1.93 2.97 10.70
CA GLU A 303 -0.97 4.08 10.63
C GLU A 303 0.45 3.61 11.00
N THR A 304 0.58 2.86 12.09
CA THR A 304 1.90 2.56 12.70
C THR A 304 2.66 1.44 11.99
N LEU A 305 1.98 0.38 11.52
CA LEU A 305 2.65 -0.71 10.80
C LEU A 305 3.16 -0.27 9.43
N PRO A 306 2.41 0.49 8.59
CA PRO A 306 2.96 1.04 7.37
C PRO A 306 4.16 1.97 7.61
N ALA A 307 4.10 2.82 8.63
CA ALA A 307 5.23 3.69 8.98
C ALA A 307 6.48 2.88 9.41
N PHE A 308 6.30 1.85 10.23
CA PHE A 308 7.37 0.92 10.61
C PHE A 308 7.94 0.17 9.40
N ALA A 309 7.09 -0.40 8.56
CA ALA A 309 7.51 -1.18 7.40
C ALA A 309 8.36 -0.34 6.45
N ARG A 310 7.96 0.90 6.17
CA ARG A 310 8.70 1.82 5.29
C ARG A 310 10.05 2.19 5.87
N SER A 311 10.09 2.58 7.14
CA SER A 311 11.32 3.03 7.79
C SER A 311 12.31 1.90 8.07
N GLU A 312 11.83 0.72 8.46
CA GLU A 312 12.67 -0.37 8.97
C GLU A 312 12.80 -1.58 8.05
N LEU A 313 11.84 -1.83 7.14
CA LEU A 313 11.82 -3.03 6.31
C LEU A 313 12.13 -2.72 4.84
N GLU A 314 11.42 -1.75 4.23
CA GLU A 314 11.61 -1.38 2.81
C GLU A 314 13.02 -0.83 2.58
N SER A 315 13.52 0.02 3.50
CA SER A 315 14.91 0.53 3.51
C SER A 315 15.99 -0.55 3.68
N ARG A 316 15.59 -1.80 3.96
CA ARG A 316 16.44 -2.97 4.14
C ARG A 316 16.24 -4.03 3.04
N GLY A 317 15.49 -3.70 1.99
CA GLY A 317 15.28 -4.54 0.81
C GLY A 317 14.14 -5.54 0.96
N LEU A 318 13.13 -5.26 1.80
CA LEU A 318 11.90 -6.06 1.88
C LEU A 318 10.79 -5.37 1.08
N ARG A 319 10.00 -6.14 0.35
CA ARG A 319 8.80 -5.63 -0.34
C ARG A 319 7.59 -5.77 0.59
N CYS A 320 6.86 -4.68 0.82
CA CYS A 320 5.70 -4.69 1.72
C CYS A 320 4.39 -4.45 0.96
N THR A 321 3.38 -5.29 1.22
CA THR A 321 2.00 -5.13 0.72
C THR A 321 1.04 -5.03 1.89
N PHE A 322 0.10 -4.10 1.86
CA PHE A 322 -0.89 -3.89 2.91
C PHE A 322 -2.28 -4.27 2.42
N VAL A 323 -2.93 -5.18 3.14
CA VAL A 323 -4.30 -5.64 2.92
C VAL A 323 -5.15 -5.10 4.06
N TYR A 324 -6.07 -4.21 3.74
CA TYR A 324 -6.96 -3.60 4.73
C TYR A 324 -8.34 -4.25 4.72
N GLY A 325 -8.98 -4.30 5.89
CA GLY A 325 -10.42 -4.54 5.95
C GLY A 325 -11.17 -3.40 5.28
N ARG A 326 -12.20 -3.71 4.48
CA ARG A 326 -12.96 -2.71 3.73
C ARG A 326 -13.67 -1.75 4.69
N THR A 327 -13.58 -0.45 4.43
CA THR A 327 -14.31 0.58 5.18
C THR A 327 -15.81 0.28 5.22
N GLY A 328 -16.39 0.25 6.42
CA GLY A 328 -17.81 -0.10 6.64
C GLY A 328 -18.14 -1.60 6.50
N LYS A 329 -17.20 -2.43 6.04
CA LYS A 329 -17.33 -3.89 5.93
C LYS A 329 -16.03 -4.59 6.36
N PRO A 330 -15.63 -4.50 7.63
CA PRO A 330 -14.29 -4.88 8.08
C PRO A 330 -13.99 -6.38 7.99
N ASN A 331 -15.02 -7.22 7.81
CA ASN A 331 -14.87 -8.64 7.49
C ASN A 331 -14.42 -8.92 6.05
N GLU A 332 -14.54 -7.95 5.14
CA GLU A 332 -14.17 -8.12 3.74
C GLU A 332 -12.75 -7.59 3.50
N PHE A 333 -11.83 -8.44 3.06
CA PHE A 333 -10.44 -8.10 2.72
C PHE A 333 -10.18 -8.19 1.21
N PRO A 334 -10.36 -7.10 0.44
CA PRO A 334 -10.38 -7.17 -1.02
C PRO A 334 -9.06 -7.65 -1.65
N GLU A 335 -7.93 -7.34 -1.03
CA GLU A 335 -6.60 -7.73 -1.52
C GLU A 335 -6.02 -8.98 -0.84
N ILE A 336 -6.82 -9.77 -0.10
CA ILE A 336 -6.30 -10.90 0.69
C ILE A 336 -5.56 -11.96 -0.14
N ALA A 337 -5.84 -12.02 -1.45
CA ALA A 337 -5.11 -12.88 -2.38
C ALA A 337 -3.60 -12.62 -2.43
N ALA A 338 -3.13 -11.44 -2.01
CA ALA A 338 -1.70 -11.11 -1.87
C ALA A 338 -0.94 -12.14 -1.02
N VAL A 339 -1.61 -12.73 -0.02
CA VAL A 339 -1.06 -13.73 0.91
C VAL A 339 -0.48 -14.95 0.18
N LYS A 340 -1.01 -15.33 -1.00
CA LYS A 340 -0.49 -16.46 -1.81
C LYS A 340 1.01 -16.31 -2.11
N THR A 341 1.44 -15.08 -2.33
CA THR A 341 2.81 -14.74 -2.73
C THR A 341 3.66 -14.22 -1.57
N ALA A 342 3.15 -14.24 -0.35
CA ALA A 342 3.89 -13.78 0.81
C ALA A 342 5.02 -14.76 1.16
N ASP A 343 6.16 -14.22 1.57
CA ASP A 343 7.22 -14.93 2.29
C ASP A 343 7.00 -14.82 3.80
N LEU A 344 6.43 -13.71 4.27
CA LEU A 344 6.01 -13.49 5.65
C LEU A 344 4.61 -12.85 5.71
N LEU A 345 3.75 -13.37 6.57
CA LEU A 345 2.48 -12.75 6.95
C LEU A 345 2.63 -11.99 8.27
N VAL A 346 2.32 -10.70 8.26
CA VAL A 346 2.15 -9.88 9.47
C VAL A 346 0.66 -9.66 9.70
N LEU A 347 0.15 -10.05 10.87
CA LEU A 347 -1.27 -10.03 11.18
C LEU A 347 -1.57 -9.04 12.30
N SER A 348 -2.42 -8.05 12.03
CA SER A 348 -3.00 -7.11 12.99
C SER A 348 -4.51 -7.00 12.73
N VAL A 349 -5.25 -8.02 13.17
CA VAL A 349 -6.68 -8.14 12.91
C VAL A 349 -7.38 -8.37 14.24
N ARG A 350 -8.55 -7.77 14.41
CA ARG A 350 -9.34 -7.88 15.64
C ARG A 350 -10.75 -8.37 15.33
N ARG A 351 -11.06 -9.60 15.73
CA ARG A 351 -12.42 -10.18 15.72
C ARG A 351 -13.15 -10.02 14.38
N GLN A 352 -12.43 -10.18 13.28
CA GLN A 352 -13.01 -10.19 11.94
C GLN A 352 -13.30 -11.63 11.54
N ILE A 353 -14.42 -11.85 10.88
CA ILE A 353 -14.84 -13.16 10.37
C ILE A 353 -14.89 -13.03 8.84
N PRO A 354 -13.74 -13.15 8.14
CA PRO A 354 -13.74 -13.19 6.68
C PRO A 354 -14.62 -14.32 6.15
N SER A 355 -15.01 -14.23 4.88
CA SER A 355 -15.64 -15.37 4.21
C SER A 355 -14.70 -16.59 4.24
N ALA A 356 -15.27 -17.80 4.13
CA ALA A 356 -14.48 -19.03 4.08
C ALA A 356 -13.41 -18.98 2.97
N GLU A 357 -13.76 -18.42 1.80
CA GLU A 357 -12.83 -18.21 0.69
C GLU A 357 -11.66 -17.28 1.07
N GLN A 358 -11.94 -16.15 1.74
CA GLN A 358 -10.90 -15.21 2.15
C GLN A 358 -10.00 -15.79 3.24
N LEU A 359 -10.58 -16.52 4.20
CA LEU A 359 -9.83 -17.17 5.26
C LEU A 359 -8.95 -18.31 4.74
N GLU A 360 -9.38 -18.98 3.66
CA GLU A 360 -8.60 -20.07 3.03
C GLU A 360 -7.24 -19.60 2.49
N PHE A 361 -7.12 -18.33 2.07
CA PHE A 361 -5.81 -17.79 1.68
C PHE A 361 -4.79 -17.84 2.84
N ILE A 362 -5.23 -17.58 4.06
CA ILE A 362 -4.39 -17.63 5.27
C ILE A 362 -4.15 -19.09 5.68
N ARG A 363 -5.19 -19.94 5.65
CA ARG A 363 -5.06 -21.37 5.98
C ARG A 363 -4.07 -22.07 5.04
N ALA A 364 -4.21 -21.88 3.74
CA ALA A 364 -3.31 -22.46 2.74
C ALA A 364 -1.86 -21.96 2.92
N TYR A 365 -1.67 -20.68 3.23
CA TYR A 365 -0.36 -20.12 3.54
C TYR A 365 0.30 -20.80 4.75
N LEU A 366 -0.42 -20.93 5.85
CA LEU A 366 0.10 -21.55 7.09
C LEU A 366 0.32 -23.06 6.94
N LYS A 367 -0.53 -23.74 6.16
CA LYS A 367 -0.39 -25.17 5.83
C LYS A 367 0.91 -25.48 5.07
N LEU A 368 1.48 -24.51 4.35
CA LEU A 368 2.79 -24.61 3.72
C LEU A 368 3.97 -24.43 4.70
N GLY A 369 3.69 -24.26 6.00
CA GLY A 369 4.72 -24.04 7.02
C GLY A 369 5.31 -22.63 7.02
N LYS A 370 4.68 -21.68 6.32
CA LYS A 370 5.20 -20.32 6.16
C LYS A 370 5.08 -19.49 7.44
N PRO A 371 6.00 -18.53 7.66
CA PRO A 371 6.13 -17.82 8.95
C PRO A 371 5.04 -16.77 9.18
N LEU A 372 4.83 -16.40 10.45
CA LEU A 372 3.84 -15.38 10.83
C LEU A 372 4.36 -14.49 11.96
N VAL A 373 4.09 -13.19 11.86
CA VAL A 373 4.25 -12.22 12.95
C VAL A 373 2.86 -11.72 13.35
N GLY A 374 2.44 -12.02 14.58
CA GLY A 374 1.19 -11.54 15.16
C GLY A 374 1.45 -10.40 16.13
N ILE A 375 0.63 -9.34 16.06
CA ILE A 375 0.73 -8.17 16.93
C ILE A 375 -0.62 -7.91 17.62
N ARG A 376 -0.60 -7.54 18.91
CA ARG A 376 -1.78 -7.20 19.73
C ARG A 376 -2.95 -8.17 19.52
N THR A 377 -3.97 -7.70 18.81
CA THR A 377 -5.27 -8.32 18.62
C THR A 377 -5.24 -9.55 17.73
N ALA A 378 -4.09 -9.84 17.09
CA ALA A 378 -3.87 -11.07 16.34
C ALA A 378 -4.21 -12.35 17.14
N SER A 379 -4.08 -12.32 18.47
CA SER A 379 -4.48 -13.41 19.38
C SER A 379 -5.98 -13.68 19.43
N HIS A 380 -6.78 -12.84 18.80
CA HIS A 380 -8.22 -13.05 18.64
C HIS A 380 -8.68 -12.47 17.29
N ALA A 381 -7.84 -12.64 16.26
CA ALA A 381 -8.06 -12.11 14.92
C ALA A 381 -9.37 -12.62 14.30
N PHE A 382 -9.56 -13.93 14.32
CA PHE A 382 -10.65 -14.60 13.59
C PHE A 382 -11.74 -15.19 14.50
N HIS A 383 -11.91 -14.60 15.68
CA HIS A 383 -12.90 -15.04 16.65
C HIS A 383 -14.03 -14.01 16.79
N ALA A 384 -15.28 -14.49 16.75
CA ALA A 384 -16.48 -13.65 16.84
C ALA A 384 -16.65 -12.89 18.17
N GLY A 385 -15.94 -13.32 19.24
CA GLY A 385 -16.09 -12.72 20.56
C GLY A 385 -17.33 -13.23 21.29
N LYS A 386 -18.11 -12.30 21.90
CA LYS A 386 -19.38 -12.64 22.57
C LYS A 386 -20.47 -12.79 21.51
N GLY A 387 -20.59 -13.99 20.93
CA GLY A 387 -21.48 -14.32 19.82
C GLY A 387 -21.37 -15.81 19.47
N ASP A 388 -21.54 -16.18 18.20
CA ASP A 388 -21.28 -17.56 17.75
C ASP A 388 -19.78 -17.89 17.88
N VAL A 389 -19.44 -18.51 19.01
CA VAL A 389 -18.08 -18.94 19.38
C VAL A 389 -17.47 -19.96 18.40
N LYS A 390 -18.25 -20.50 17.45
CA LYS A 390 -17.76 -21.44 16.42
C LYS A 390 -17.45 -20.79 15.08
N ALA A 391 -17.88 -19.55 14.85
CA ALA A 391 -17.65 -18.87 13.58
C ALA A 391 -16.19 -18.42 13.41
N GLY A 392 -15.68 -18.47 12.18
CA GLY A 392 -14.32 -18.04 11.83
C GLY A 392 -13.24 -19.10 12.09
N TRP A 393 -12.20 -18.73 12.84
CA TRP A 393 -11.13 -19.61 13.31
C TRP A 393 -10.87 -19.39 14.80
N PRO A 394 -11.76 -19.88 15.68
CA PRO A 394 -11.73 -19.60 17.12
C PRO A 394 -10.47 -20.11 17.82
N THR A 395 -9.78 -21.10 17.25
CA THR A 395 -8.58 -21.75 17.79
C THR A 395 -7.27 -21.24 17.16
N PHE A 396 -7.32 -20.19 16.35
CA PHE A 396 -6.15 -19.66 15.64
C PHE A 396 -4.97 -19.32 16.57
N ASP A 397 -5.25 -18.69 17.71
CA ASP A 397 -4.24 -18.31 18.70
C ASP A 397 -3.52 -19.53 19.29
N VAL A 398 -4.28 -20.56 19.67
CA VAL A 398 -3.72 -21.81 20.20
C VAL A 398 -2.96 -22.58 19.12
N GLU A 399 -3.53 -22.76 17.94
CA GLU A 399 -2.97 -23.58 16.86
C GLU A 399 -1.76 -22.93 16.16
N ILE A 400 -1.77 -21.61 16.03
CA ILE A 400 -0.76 -20.87 15.24
C ILE A 400 0.18 -20.10 16.15
N LEU A 401 -0.36 -19.25 17.05
CA LEU A 401 0.47 -18.43 17.93
C LEU A 401 1.02 -19.23 19.11
N GLY A 402 0.38 -20.35 19.48
CA GLY A 402 0.78 -21.21 20.58
C GLY A 402 0.35 -20.70 21.96
N GLY A 403 -0.56 -19.73 22.04
CA GLY A 403 -1.06 -19.20 23.31
C GLY A 403 -2.55 -18.91 23.25
N ARG A 404 -3.24 -19.06 24.38
CA ARG A 404 -4.68 -18.78 24.51
C ARG A 404 -4.91 -17.39 25.07
N TYR A 405 -5.63 -16.53 24.34
CA TYR A 405 -6.03 -15.22 24.83
C TYR A 405 -7.26 -15.30 25.74
N GLU A 406 -7.14 -14.84 26.99
CA GLU A 406 -8.20 -14.89 28.00
C GLU A 406 -8.65 -13.51 28.50
N GLY A 407 -8.44 -12.48 27.67
CA GLY A 407 -8.73 -11.09 28.03
C GLY A 407 -7.49 -10.35 28.51
N HIS A 408 -7.68 -9.35 29.37
CA HIS A 408 -6.59 -8.49 29.83
C HIS A 408 -6.81 -7.97 31.24
N TYR A 409 -5.74 -7.47 31.84
CA TYR A 409 -5.75 -6.76 33.11
C TYR A 409 -5.96 -5.25 32.92
N GLY A 410 -6.44 -4.60 33.98
CA GLY A 410 -6.64 -3.15 34.06
C GLY A 410 -7.78 -2.59 33.18
N LYS A 411 -8.24 -1.38 33.53
CA LYS A 411 -8.98 -0.48 32.63
C LYS A 411 -7.98 0.46 31.95
N LYS A 412 -8.29 0.96 30.75
CA LYS A 412 -7.37 1.83 29.99
C LYS A 412 -7.09 3.08 30.84
N ALA A 413 -5.86 3.23 31.32
CA ALA A 413 -5.46 4.33 32.20
C ALA A 413 -4.79 5.45 31.38
N ASN A 414 -4.81 6.68 31.90
CA ASN A 414 -4.03 7.78 31.35
C ASN A 414 -2.58 7.67 31.87
N GLY A 415 -1.80 6.72 31.33
CA GLY A 415 -0.39 6.50 31.72
C GLY A 415 0.10 5.07 31.45
N PRO A 416 1.37 4.76 31.78
CA PRO A 416 1.90 3.40 31.69
C PRO A 416 1.03 2.42 32.47
N SER A 417 0.62 1.33 31.81
CA SER A 417 -0.28 0.33 32.39
C SER A 417 0.40 -1.02 32.60
N ALA A 418 1.59 -1.23 32.06
CA ALA A 418 2.41 -2.40 32.34
C ALA A 418 3.91 -2.08 32.21
N HIS A 419 4.73 -2.91 32.83
CA HIS A 419 6.19 -2.89 32.66
C HIS A 419 6.63 -4.20 32.02
N VAL A 420 7.50 -4.11 31.02
CA VAL A 420 7.94 -5.25 30.21
C VAL A 420 9.43 -5.49 30.40
N LYS A 421 9.80 -6.75 30.58
CA LYS A 421 11.18 -7.18 30.78
C LYS A 421 11.51 -8.41 29.94
N MET A 422 12.77 -8.50 29.51
CA MET A 422 13.32 -9.69 28.88
C MET A 422 13.42 -10.87 29.85
N VAL A 423 13.09 -12.07 29.34
CA VAL A 423 13.32 -13.33 30.07
C VAL A 423 14.81 -13.68 29.97
N ALA A 424 15.47 -13.85 31.12
CA ALA A 424 16.92 -14.05 31.18
C ALA A 424 17.40 -15.25 30.35
N ASP A 425 16.69 -16.38 30.42
CA ASP A 425 17.02 -17.60 29.68
C ASP A 425 16.89 -17.45 28.16
N ALA A 426 16.11 -16.47 27.70
CA ALA A 426 15.93 -16.16 26.30
C ALA A 426 16.91 -15.10 25.77
N ALA A 427 17.78 -14.52 26.60
CA ALA A 427 18.61 -13.36 26.24
C ALA A 427 19.49 -13.55 24.99
N LYS A 428 19.85 -14.79 24.66
CA LYS A 428 20.65 -15.14 23.46
C LYS A 428 19.80 -15.34 22.20
N HIS A 429 18.48 -15.30 22.29
CA HIS A 429 17.60 -15.52 21.16
C HIS A 429 17.76 -14.38 20.13
N PRO A 430 17.87 -14.66 18.81
CA PRO A 430 18.13 -13.63 17.80
C PRO A 430 17.11 -12.48 17.78
N VAL A 431 15.85 -12.75 18.16
CA VAL A 431 14.80 -11.74 18.25
C VAL A 431 15.11 -10.65 19.30
N LEU A 432 15.89 -10.97 20.33
CA LEU A 432 16.26 -10.05 21.40
C LEU A 432 17.58 -9.30 21.14
N ALA A 433 18.25 -9.54 20.00
CA ALA A 433 19.53 -8.91 19.68
C ALA A 433 19.43 -7.37 19.58
N GLY A 434 20.06 -6.66 20.52
CA GLY A 434 20.04 -5.19 20.60
C GLY A 434 18.74 -4.61 21.19
N VAL A 435 17.86 -5.45 21.72
CA VAL A 435 16.74 -5.01 22.58
C VAL A 435 17.31 -4.77 23.98
N THR A 436 16.87 -3.71 24.66
CA THR A 436 17.35 -3.42 26.03
C THR A 436 17.04 -4.58 26.98
N ALA A 437 17.99 -4.89 27.86
CA ALA A 437 17.79 -5.86 28.94
C ALA A 437 17.08 -5.23 30.15
N GLU A 438 17.06 -3.90 30.22
CA GLU A 438 16.35 -3.15 31.24
C GLU A 438 14.84 -3.24 31.03
N GLU A 439 14.12 -3.11 32.13
CA GLU A 439 12.67 -3.02 32.08
C GLU A 439 12.23 -1.69 31.48
N PHE A 440 11.18 -1.73 30.66
CA PHE A 440 10.59 -0.53 30.07
C PHE A 440 9.08 -0.49 30.25
N ALA A 441 8.55 0.72 30.39
CA ALA A 441 7.13 0.98 30.57
C ALA A 441 6.40 0.96 29.23
N VAL A 442 5.18 0.40 29.21
CA VAL A 442 4.27 0.41 28.06
C VAL A 442 2.89 0.91 28.47
N THR A 443 2.17 1.53 27.53
CA THR A 443 0.83 2.09 27.80
C THR A 443 -0.30 1.11 27.49
N SER A 444 0.01 -0.04 26.88
CA SER A 444 -0.94 -1.10 26.52
C SER A 444 -1.33 -2.03 27.66
N HIS A 445 -2.58 -2.49 27.62
CA HIS A 445 -3.08 -3.57 28.48
C HIS A 445 -2.20 -4.83 28.47
N LEU A 446 -1.94 -5.39 29.65
CA LEU A 446 -1.36 -6.72 29.82
C LEU A 446 -2.40 -7.79 29.49
N TYR A 447 -2.15 -8.60 28.47
CA TYR A 447 -3.03 -9.69 28.04
C TYR A 447 -2.81 -10.94 28.90
N LYS A 448 -3.89 -11.66 29.20
CA LYS A 448 -3.86 -12.94 29.91
C LYS A 448 -3.55 -14.07 28.93
N ASN A 449 -2.34 -14.63 29.00
CA ASN A 449 -1.83 -15.66 28.10
C ASN A 449 -1.19 -16.80 28.91
N ARG A 450 -1.96 -17.39 29.83
CA ARG A 450 -1.46 -18.33 30.84
C ARG A 450 -1.10 -19.70 30.26
N ASP A 451 -1.91 -20.15 29.31
CA ASP A 451 -1.77 -21.47 28.69
C ASP A 451 -0.98 -21.35 27.38
N LEU A 452 0.30 -21.73 27.43
CA LEU A 452 1.20 -21.76 26.27
C LEU A 452 1.50 -23.20 25.84
N ALA A 453 1.60 -23.42 24.53
CA ALA A 453 2.04 -24.69 23.96
C ALA A 453 3.51 -24.99 24.32
N LYS A 454 3.87 -26.27 24.37
CA LYS A 454 5.24 -26.73 24.69
C LYS A 454 6.30 -26.25 23.68
N THR A 455 5.88 -25.84 22.49
CA THR A 455 6.72 -25.34 21.41
C THR A 455 6.98 -23.83 21.51
N VAL A 456 6.45 -23.17 22.54
CA VAL A 456 6.63 -21.74 22.78
C VAL A 456 7.90 -21.48 23.59
N THR A 457 8.66 -20.47 23.15
CA THR A 457 9.75 -19.87 23.93
C THR A 457 9.38 -18.42 24.24
N ILE A 458 9.20 -18.11 25.52
CA ILE A 458 8.86 -16.75 25.99
C ILE A 458 10.11 -15.87 25.87
N LEU A 459 9.95 -14.70 25.26
CA LEU A 459 11.03 -13.72 25.07
C LEU A 459 10.90 -12.55 26.05
N LEU A 460 9.69 -12.04 26.22
CA LEU A 460 9.38 -10.93 27.12
C LEU A 460 8.20 -11.30 28.03
N THR A 461 8.25 -10.86 29.28
CA THR A 461 7.12 -10.87 30.22
C THR A 461 6.70 -9.44 30.54
N GLY A 462 5.41 -9.24 30.77
CA GLY A 462 4.84 -7.98 31.24
C GLY A 462 4.26 -8.15 32.64
N ARG A 463 4.33 -7.09 33.44
CA ARG A 463 3.68 -7.04 34.77
C ARG A 463 2.80 -5.81 34.94
N VAL A 464 1.69 -6.01 35.63
CA VAL A 464 0.81 -4.96 36.15
C VAL A 464 0.35 -5.37 37.54
N ASP A 465 0.43 -4.45 38.51
CA ASP A 465 0.17 -4.75 39.92
C ASP A 465 0.93 -6.02 40.38
N ASN A 466 0.21 -7.06 40.80
CA ASN A 466 0.76 -8.35 41.24
C ASN A 466 0.73 -9.44 40.16
N GLU A 467 0.34 -9.10 38.94
CA GLU A 467 0.11 -10.05 37.84
C GLU A 467 1.28 -10.01 36.86
N THR A 468 1.71 -11.17 36.37
CA THR A 468 2.78 -11.30 35.36
C THR A 468 2.33 -12.26 34.27
N GLU A 469 2.48 -11.84 33.02
CA GLU A 469 2.06 -12.61 31.85
C GLU A 469 3.10 -12.56 30.72
N PRO A 470 3.15 -13.56 29.84
CA PRO A 470 3.92 -13.49 28.60
C PRO A 470 3.48 -12.31 27.73
N ALA A 471 4.43 -11.47 27.33
CA ALA A 471 4.20 -10.27 26.50
C ALA A 471 4.71 -10.43 25.06
N ALA A 472 5.75 -11.25 24.85
CA ALA A 472 6.21 -11.63 23.51
C ALA A 472 6.87 -13.01 23.53
N TRP A 473 6.65 -13.81 22.49
CA TRP A 473 7.21 -15.14 22.37
C TRP A 473 7.35 -15.58 20.92
N VAL A 474 8.07 -16.69 20.73
CA VAL A 474 8.09 -17.42 19.47
C VAL A 474 7.44 -18.78 19.65
N ASN A 475 6.74 -19.27 18.63
CA ASN A 475 6.23 -20.62 18.52
C ASN A 475 6.90 -21.30 17.32
N THR A 476 7.54 -22.46 17.58
CA THR A 476 8.26 -23.24 16.57
C THR A 476 7.58 -24.56 16.21
N GLY A 477 6.31 -24.71 16.59
CA GLY A 477 5.50 -25.88 16.26
C GLY A 477 5.43 -26.11 14.75
N GLU A 478 5.46 -27.39 14.36
CA GLU A 478 5.47 -27.82 12.95
C GLU A 478 6.58 -27.18 12.09
N ASN A 479 7.74 -26.87 12.71
CA ASN A 479 8.87 -26.18 12.08
C ASN A 479 8.52 -24.80 11.49
N ARG A 480 7.41 -24.19 11.92
CA ARG A 480 7.03 -22.83 11.53
C ARG A 480 7.83 -21.82 12.34
N ARG A 481 8.11 -20.64 11.79
CA ARG A 481 8.65 -19.51 12.56
C ARG A 481 7.53 -18.52 12.82
N VAL A 482 6.88 -18.67 13.97
CA VAL A 482 5.83 -17.74 14.41
C VAL A 482 6.36 -16.89 15.55
N PHE A 483 6.22 -15.58 15.43
CA PHE A 483 6.43 -14.64 16.52
C PHE A 483 5.10 -13.99 16.88
N TYR A 484 4.83 -13.84 18.16
CA TYR A 484 3.70 -13.05 18.65
C TYR A 484 4.16 -12.08 19.73
N THR A 485 3.56 -10.89 19.72
CA THR A 485 3.67 -9.94 20.83
C THR A 485 2.31 -9.34 21.16
N SER A 486 2.01 -9.26 22.45
CA SER A 486 0.88 -8.48 22.96
C SER A 486 1.23 -6.99 23.06
N LEU A 487 2.39 -6.54 22.59
CA LEU A 487 2.72 -5.10 22.44
C LEU A 487 2.31 -4.61 21.06
N GLY A 488 2.29 -3.28 20.86
CA GLY A 488 1.90 -2.66 19.59
C GLY A 488 0.85 -1.55 19.72
N ASN A 489 0.75 -0.90 20.88
CA ASN A 489 0.08 0.40 20.96
C ASN A 489 0.82 1.43 20.09
N PRO A 490 0.20 2.53 19.64
CA PRO A 490 0.93 3.60 18.98
C PRO A 490 2.14 4.11 19.76
N ASP A 491 2.01 4.27 21.09
CA ASP A 491 3.14 4.74 21.93
C ASP A 491 4.31 3.74 21.96
N ASP A 492 4.03 2.44 21.80
CA ASP A 492 5.09 1.42 21.78
C ASP A 492 6.00 1.61 20.55
N PHE A 493 5.47 2.09 19.42
CA PHE A 493 6.27 2.38 18.22
C PHE A 493 7.24 3.55 18.40
N ALA A 494 7.04 4.42 19.41
CA ALA A 494 8.03 5.43 19.77
C ALA A 494 9.26 4.81 20.46
N LEU A 495 9.08 3.68 21.15
CA LEU A 495 10.14 3.00 21.90
C LEU A 495 11.14 2.33 20.94
N PRO A 496 12.45 2.68 21.02
CA PRO A 496 13.49 2.00 20.22
C PRO A 496 13.53 0.49 20.47
N ALA A 497 13.30 0.06 21.72
CA ALA A 497 13.29 -1.35 22.11
C ALA A 497 12.20 -2.15 21.36
N PHE A 498 10.98 -1.60 21.24
CA PHE A 498 9.88 -2.26 20.55
C PHE A 498 10.10 -2.29 19.03
N ARG A 499 10.53 -1.17 18.43
CA ARG A 499 10.90 -1.15 17.00
C ARG A 499 11.99 -2.16 16.68
N ARG A 500 13.02 -2.27 17.53
CA ARG A 500 14.10 -3.25 17.38
C ARG A 500 13.59 -4.68 17.53
N LEU A 501 12.75 -4.96 18.52
CA LEU A 501 12.12 -6.27 18.72
C LEU A 501 11.34 -6.69 17.47
N LEU A 502 10.46 -5.82 16.96
CA LEU A 502 9.63 -6.11 15.80
C LEU A 502 10.47 -6.30 14.53
N LEU A 503 11.50 -5.48 14.34
CA LEU A 503 12.47 -5.64 13.24
C LEU A 503 13.14 -7.01 13.30
N ASN A 504 13.69 -7.38 14.45
CA ASN A 504 14.35 -8.66 14.61
C ASN A 504 13.36 -9.82 14.43
N ALA A 505 12.12 -9.69 14.89
CA ALA A 505 11.06 -10.69 14.72
C ALA A 505 10.74 -10.92 13.24
N VAL A 506 10.62 -9.86 12.42
CA VAL A 506 10.41 -9.99 10.97
C VAL A 506 11.55 -10.76 10.32
N PHE A 507 12.79 -10.36 10.58
CA PHE A 507 13.97 -11.00 9.96
C PHE A 507 14.18 -12.44 10.44
N TRP A 508 14.01 -12.71 11.74
CA TRP A 508 14.05 -14.07 12.29
C TRP A 508 12.98 -14.96 11.66
N SER A 509 11.76 -14.45 11.49
CA SER A 509 10.65 -15.17 10.88
C SER A 509 10.93 -15.51 9.41
N LEU A 510 11.59 -14.60 8.69
CA LEU A 510 12.07 -14.83 7.32
C LEU A 510 13.31 -15.75 7.24
N GLY A 511 13.90 -16.13 8.38
CA GLY A 511 15.15 -16.90 8.42
C GLY A 511 16.35 -16.12 7.87
N LYS A 512 16.36 -14.80 8.03
CA LYS A 512 17.39 -13.88 7.49
C LYS A 512 18.05 -13.08 8.61
N PRO A 513 19.32 -12.70 8.49
CA PRO A 513 19.93 -11.71 9.38
C PRO A 513 19.33 -10.32 9.10
N VAL A 514 19.27 -9.46 10.11
CA VAL A 514 18.92 -8.04 9.92
C VAL A 514 20.01 -7.38 9.07
N THR A 515 19.62 -6.91 7.88
CA THR A 515 20.52 -6.20 6.95
C THR A 515 20.68 -4.74 7.36
N ALA A 516 21.79 -4.08 7.02
CA ALA A 516 21.96 -2.63 7.25
C ALA A 516 21.00 -1.80 6.37
N ARG A 517 20.62 -0.59 6.81
CA ARG A 517 19.78 0.29 5.98
C ARG A 517 20.56 0.72 4.75
N GLU A 518 19.84 0.94 3.66
CA GLU A 518 20.39 1.58 2.47
C GLU A 518 20.89 3.00 2.84
N GLY A 519 22.14 3.32 2.49
CA GLY A 519 22.84 4.54 2.94
C GLY A 519 23.79 4.34 4.12
N GLU A 520 23.55 3.38 5.03
CA GLU A 520 24.52 3.00 6.08
C GLU A 520 25.67 2.15 5.53
N ARG A 521 25.47 1.49 4.38
CA ARG A 521 26.49 0.68 3.70
C ARG A 521 27.64 1.49 3.09
N VAL A 522 27.51 2.82 2.98
CA VAL A 522 28.51 3.69 2.33
C VAL A 522 29.62 4.11 3.31
N ALA A 523 29.45 3.87 4.62
CA ALA A 523 30.43 4.27 5.64
C ALA A 523 31.52 3.21 5.93
N GLY A 524 31.69 2.18 5.09
CA GLY A 524 32.74 1.20 5.32
C GLY A 524 32.89 0.17 4.21
N LYS A 525 33.99 0.33 3.46
CA LYS A 525 34.57 -0.50 2.39
C LYS A 525 34.18 -0.14 0.97
#